data_AF-E6LYJ2-F1
#
_entry.id   AF-E6LYJ2-F1
#
_cell.length_a   1.000
_cell.length_b   1.000
_cell.length_c   1.000
_cell.angle_alpha   90.00
_cell.angle_beta   90.00
_cell.angle_gamma   90.00
#
_symmetry.space_group_name_H-M   'P 1'
#
loop_
_entity.id
_entity.type
_entity.pdbx_description
1 polymer ?
#
loop_
_entity_poly.entity_id
_entity_poly.type
_entity_poly.pdbx_seq_one_letter_code
_entity_poly.pdbx_strand_id
1 'polypeptide(L)'
;MYPNSSELGEITSVSGITALAIVQWADNLDTWIEEVGAEVVHTFVPGESKRNLLPEVEPALAPEVIEGLQRITQSINHNNSVAGTGYEKYVTVRELLRLHDAGYALPPKRMAQWASAHGWIHENSKELANWAKKISSGSRPRVSRY
;
A
#
# COMPACT_ATOMS: atom_id res chain seq x y z
N MET A 1 -20.53 0.64 -5.86
CA MET A 1 -19.29 1.09 -5.20
C MET A 1 -18.28 -0.03 -5.44
N TYR A 2 -17.14 0.26 -6.08
CA TYR A 2 -16.11 -0.75 -6.38
C TYR A 2 -15.01 -0.67 -5.31
N PRO A 3 -14.43 -1.80 -4.88
CA PRO A 3 -13.50 -1.81 -3.76
C PRO A 3 -12.19 -1.09 -4.11
N ASN A 4 -11.74 -0.20 -3.22
CA ASN A 4 -10.41 0.40 -3.28
C ASN A 4 -9.35 -0.53 -2.63
N SER A 5 -8.07 -0.22 -2.81
CA SER A 5 -6.97 -1.07 -2.32
C SER A 5 -7.03 -1.38 -0.82
N SER A 6 -7.53 -0.48 0.03
CA SER A 6 -7.65 -0.71 1.47
C SER A 6 -8.80 -1.66 1.81
N GLU A 7 -9.93 -1.55 1.09
CA GLU A 7 -11.08 -2.44 1.24
C GLU A 7 -10.74 -3.89 0.82
N LEU A 8 -9.82 -4.06 -0.13
CA LEU A 8 -9.33 -5.39 -0.54
C LEU A 8 -8.63 -6.13 0.60
N GLY A 9 -7.80 -5.44 1.39
CA GLY A 9 -7.13 -6.05 2.54
C GLY A 9 -8.13 -6.60 3.55
N GLU A 10 -9.19 -5.84 3.85
CA GLU A 10 -10.27 -6.30 4.73
C GLU A 10 -10.99 -7.51 4.15
N ILE A 11 -11.41 -7.45 2.88
CA ILE A 11 -12.10 -8.56 2.21
C ILE A 11 -11.25 -9.83 2.25
N THR A 12 -9.95 -9.74 1.94
CA THR A 12 -9.06 -10.91 1.92
C THR A 12 -8.76 -11.48 3.31
N SER A 13 -8.95 -10.70 4.37
CA SER A 13 -8.69 -11.15 5.75
C SER A 13 -9.82 -11.99 6.36
N VAL A 14 -11.01 -12.00 5.74
CA VAL A 14 -12.19 -12.72 6.25
C VAL A 14 -12.04 -14.22 6.02
N SER A 15 -12.24 -15.02 7.07
CA SER A 15 -12.22 -16.48 6.98
C SER A 15 -13.42 -17.02 6.19
N GLY A 16 -13.16 -18.04 5.35
CA GLY A 16 -14.21 -18.72 4.57
C GLY A 16 -14.37 -18.23 3.13
N ILE A 17 -13.65 -17.18 2.70
CA ILE A 17 -13.56 -16.81 1.30
C ILE A 17 -12.56 -17.74 0.59
N THR A 18 -13.03 -18.41 -0.47
CA THR A 18 -12.22 -19.36 -1.26
C THR A 18 -11.87 -18.84 -2.65
N ALA A 19 -12.59 -17.81 -3.13
CA ALA A 19 -12.36 -17.16 -4.41
C ALA A 19 -12.88 -15.72 -4.37
N LEU A 20 -12.20 -14.80 -5.06
CA LEU A 20 -12.57 -13.39 -5.17
C LEU A 20 -12.44 -12.94 -6.63
N ALA A 21 -13.49 -12.32 -7.17
CA ALA A 21 -13.48 -11.69 -8.49
C ALA A 21 -13.69 -10.17 -8.32
N ILE A 22 -12.76 -9.38 -8.85
CA ILE A 22 -12.75 -7.92 -8.70
C ILE A 22 -12.97 -7.26 -10.06
N VAL A 23 -13.90 -6.30 -10.11
CA VAL A 23 -14.10 -5.43 -11.25
C VAL A 23 -13.54 -4.04 -10.90
N GLN A 24 -12.49 -3.63 -11.59
CA GLN A 24 -11.83 -2.33 -11.38
C GLN A 24 -12.55 -1.20 -12.13
N TRP A 25 -12.51 0.02 -11.57
CA TRP A 25 -13.07 1.22 -12.22
C TRP A 25 -12.06 2.37 -12.34
N ALA A 26 -11.60 2.93 -11.22
CA ALA A 26 -10.73 4.13 -11.22
C ALA A 26 -9.32 3.87 -10.67
N ASP A 27 -9.19 3.03 -9.64
CA ASP A 27 -7.89 2.72 -9.05
C ASP A 27 -7.18 1.63 -9.86
N ASN A 28 -5.92 1.91 -10.21
CA ASN A 28 -5.02 0.91 -10.76
C ASN A 28 -4.57 -0.03 -9.62
N LEU A 29 -4.71 -1.34 -9.82
CA LEU A 29 -4.38 -2.39 -8.84
C LEU A 29 -3.18 -3.27 -9.29
N ASP A 30 -2.34 -2.79 -10.21
CA ASP A 30 -1.26 -3.58 -10.82
C ASP A 30 -0.34 -4.22 -9.78
N THR A 31 0.04 -3.46 -8.74
CA THR A 31 0.90 -3.99 -7.67
C THR A 31 0.16 -5.04 -6.83
N TRP A 32 -1.12 -4.82 -6.52
CA TRP A 32 -1.89 -5.82 -5.79
C TRP A 32 -2.03 -7.12 -6.60
N ILE A 33 -2.34 -7.02 -7.90
CA ILE A 33 -2.48 -8.16 -8.84
C ILE A 33 -1.19 -8.98 -8.89
N GLU A 34 -0.04 -8.31 -9.03
CA GLU A 34 1.28 -8.96 -9.05
C GLU A 34 1.57 -9.69 -7.74
N GLU A 35 1.33 -9.06 -6.59
CA GLU A 35 1.67 -9.62 -5.28
C GLU A 35 0.77 -10.79 -4.88
N VAL A 36 -0.53 -10.76 -5.21
CA VAL A 36 -1.44 -11.88 -4.93
C VAL A 36 -1.44 -12.97 -6.01
N GLY A 37 -0.74 -12.74 -7.13
CA GLY A 37 -0.75 -13.65 -8.28
C GLY A 37 -2.12 -13.78 -8.94
N ALA A 38 -2.90 -12.70 -8.98
CA ALA A 38 -4.26 -12.73 -9.52
C ALA A 38 -4.26 -12.86 -11.05
N GLU A 39 -5.20 -13.66 -11.57
CA GLU A 39 -5.43 -13.79 -13.01
C GLU A 39 -6.25 -12.61 -13.55
N VAL A 40 -5.73 -11.94 -14.58
CA VAL A 40 -6.45 -10.86 -15.28
C VAL A 40 -7.30 -11.45 -16.41
N VAL A 41 -8.58 -11.67 -16.14
CA VAL A 41 -9.52 -12.31 -17.08
C VAL A 41 -9.93 -11.37 -18.23
N HIS A 42 -10.05 -10.07 -17.98
CA HIS A 42 -10.44 -9.10 -19.00
C HIS A 42 -9.92 -7.69 -18.68
N THR A 43 -9.44 -6.98 -19.70
CA THR A 43 -9.08 -5.56 -19.60
C THR A 43 -10.05 -4.74 -20.43
N PHE A 44 -10.90 -3.96 -19.77
CA PHE A 44 -11.75 -2.99 -20.46
C PHE A 44 -10.91 -1.74 -20.79
N VAL A 45 -10.64 -1.54 -22.08
CA VAL A 45 -10.08 -0.27 -22.59
C VAL A 45 -11.26 0.54 -23.13
N PRO A 46 -11.75 1.57 -22.41
CA PRO A 46 -12.80 2.42 -22.95
C PRO A 46 -12.28 3.09 -24.22
N GLY A 47 -13.09 3.06 -25.28
CA GLY A 47 -12.82 3.83 -26.50
C GLY A 47 -12.51 5.28 -26.17
N GLU A 48 -11.50 5.82 -26.86
CA GLU A 48 -10.84 7.11 -26.63
C GLU A 48 -11.79 8.24 -26.21
N SER A 49 -11.95 8.41 -24.91
CA SER A 49 -12.57 9.60 -24.31
C SER A 49 -11.93 9.86 -22.96
N LYS A 50 -10.60 9.73 -22.90
CA LYS A 50 -9.83 10.21 -21.74
C LYS A 50 -9.51 11.67 -21.98
N ARG A 51 -10.22 12.56 -21.28
CA ARG A 51 -9.63 13.85 -20.89
C ARG A 51 -8.22 13.56 -20.38
N ASN A 52 -7.25 14.33 -20.85
CA ASN A 52 -5.82 14.30 -20.55
C ASN A 52 -5.49 14.31 -19.04
N LEU A 53 -5.81 13.24 -18.31
CA LEU A 53 -5.23 12.91 -17.04
C LEU A 53 -4.29 11.76 -17.34
N LEU A 54 -3.04 12.08 -17.68
CA LEU A 54 -1.97 11.09 -17.62
C LEU A 54 -2.07 10.47 -16.22
N PRO A 55 -2.27 9.15 -16.09
CA PRO A 55 -2.24 8.53 -14.78
C PRO A 55 -0.90 8.90 -14.16
N GLU A 56 -0.92 9.40 -12.93
CA GLU A 56 0.29 9.62 -12.16
C GLU A 56 0.92 8.25 -11.92
N VAL A 57 1.78 7.83 -12.86
CA VAL A 57 2.44 6.53 -12.83
C VAL A 57 3.52 6.62 -11.78
N GLU A 58 3.20 6.11 -10.59
CA GLU A 58 4.21 5.93 -9.55
C GLU A 58 5.25 4.89 -10.02
N PRO A 59 6.54 5.11 -9.71
CA PRO A 59 7.59 4.14 -10.03
C PRO A 59 7.29 2.80 -9.34
N ALA A 60 7.75 1.70 -9.95
CA ALA A 60 7.67 0.38 -9.32
C ALA A 60 8.39 0.37 -7.96
N LEU A 61 7.94 -0.51 -7.06
CA LEU A 61 8.61 -0.69 -5.76
C LEU A 61 9.99 -1.26 -5.99
N ALA A 62 11.02 -0.56 -5.53
CA ALA A 62 12.38 -1.09 -5.54
C ALA A 62 12.47 -2.31 -4.60
N PRO A 63 13.34 -3.30 -4.88
CA PRO A 63 13.51 -4.49 -4.02
C PRO A 63 13.76 -4.14 -2.55
N GLU A 64 14.51 -3.06 -2.28
CA GLU A 64 14.82 -2.60 -0.92
C GLU A 64 13.60 -2.00 -0.21
N VAL A 65 12.68 -1.39 -0.98
CA VAL A 65 11.40 -0.92 -0.44
C VAL A 65 10.51 -2.10 -0.09
N ILE A 66 10.46 -3.12 -0.95
CA ILE A 66 9.74 -4.38 -0.68
C ILE A 66 10.31 -5.06 0.57
N GLU A 67 11.64 -5.17 0.69
CA GLU A 67 12.28 -5.74 1.87
C GLU A 67 11.96 -4.95 3.15
N GLY A 68 11.99 -3.61 3.07
CA GLY A 68 11.58 -2.75 4.17
C GLY A 68 10.12 -2.96 4.58
N LEU A 69 9.21 -3.07 3.61
CA LEU A 69 7.81 -3.37 3.84
C LEU A 69 7.62 -4.76 4.49
N GLN A 70 8.35 -5.78 4.03
CA GLN A 70 8.35 -7.11 4.65
C GLN A 70 8.82 -7.07 6.10
N ARG A 71 9.88 -6.31 6.41
CA ARG A 71 10.35 -6.13 7.79
C ARG A 71 9.29 -5.48 8.67
N ILE A 72 8.58 -4.46 8.16
CA ILE A 72 7.48 -3.84 8.92
C ILE A 72 6.38 -4.87 9.15
N THR A 73 5.92 -5.56 8.09
CA THR A 73 4.88 -6.59 8.15
C THR A 73 5.18 -7.68 9.18
N GLN A 74 6.42 -8.13 9.27
CA GLN A 74 6.84 -9.14 10.26
C GLN A 74 6.95 -8.61 11.69
N SER A 75 7.08 -7.29 11.84
CA SER A 75 7.35 -6.64 13.14
C SER A 75 6.09 -6.09 13.82
N ILE A 76 5.03 -5.77 13.06
CA ILE A 76 3.83 -5.13 13.59
C ILE A 76 2.67 -6.11 13.71
N ASN A 77 1.78 -5.86 14.67
CA ASN A 77 0.46 -6.48 14.65
C ASN A 77 -0.43 -5.74 13.64
N HIS A 78 -0.86 -6.40 12.58
CA HIS A 78 -1.66 -5.77 11.51
C HIS A 78 -3.02 -5.24 11.98
N ASN A 79 -3.51 -5.71 13.14
CA ASN A 79 -4.76 -5.23 13.75
C ASN A 79 -4.57 -3.90 14.50
N ASN A 80 -3.32 -3.50 14.79
CA ASN A 80 -3.03 -2.25 15.48
C ASN A 80 -2.80 -1.11 14.48
N SER A 81 -3.19 0.11 14.87
CA SER A 81 -3.08 1.27 13.98
C SER A 81 -1.64 1.77 13.83
N VAL A 82 -1.20 1.96 12.57
CA VAL A 82 0.09 2.61 12.25
C VAL A 82 0.04 4.15 12.28
N ALA A 83 -1.12 4.76 12.54
CA ALA A 83 -1.28 6.22 12.66
C ALA A 83 -1.08 6.74 14.10
N GLY A 84 -1.41 5.91 15.09
CA GLY A 84 -1.41 6.25 16.52
C GLY A 84 -0.01 6.49 17.10
N THR A 85 0.14 6.66 18.41
CA THR A 85 1.45 6.94 19.01
C THR A 85 2.25 5.70 19.39
N GLY A 86 1.83 4.49 18.99
CA GLY A 86 2.37 3.21 19.46
C GLY A 86 3.61 2.67 18.74
N TYR A 87 3.96 1.43 19.10
CA TYR A 87 5.08 0.68 18.54
C TYR A 87 4.97 0.50 17.02
N GLU A 88 3.76 0.29 16.51
CA GLU A 88 3.49 0.08 15.08
C GLU A 88 3.84 1.32 14.25
N LYS A 89 3.48 2.52 14.73
CA LYS A 89 3.93 3.78 14.12
C LYS A 89 5.45 3.90 14.20
N TYR A 90 6.03 3.61 15.37
CA TYR A 90 7.48 3.72 15.57
C TYR A 90 8.26 2.88 14.55
N VAL A 91 7.90 1.59 14.40
CA VAL A 91 8.53 0.69 13.43
C VAL A 91 8.31 1.16 12.00
N THR A 92 7.05 1.47 11.64
CA THR A 92 6.68 1.89 10.28
C THR A 92 7.42 3.15 9.87
N VAL A 93 7.31 4.24 10.65
CA VAL A 93 7.93 5.52 10.31
C VAL A 93 9.47 5.42 10.32
N ARG A 94 10.06 4.66 11.26
CA ARG A 94 11.51 4.49 11.32
C ARG A 94 12.05 3.81 10.06
N GLU A 95 11.39 2.74 9.60
CA GLU A 95 11.84 2.03 8.40
C GLU A 95 11.62 2.87 7.13
N LEU A 96 10.50 3.61 7.03
CA LEU A 96 10.28 4.54 5.93
C LEU A 96 11.32 5.67 5.88
N LEU A 97 11.66 6.25 7.03
CA LEU A 97 12.73 7.25 7.12
C LEU A 97 14.08 6.67 6.70
N ARG A 98 14.39 5.44 7.11
CA ARG A 98 15.62 4.73 6.70
C ARG A 98 15.70 4.57 5.19
N LEU A 99 14.61 4.15 4.54
CA LEU A 99 14.53 4.00 3.09
C LEU A 99 14.65 5.34 2.36
N HIS A 100 13.96 6.37 2.84
CA HIS A 100 14.03 7.71 2.27
C HIS A 100 15.43 8.33 2.42
N ASP A 101 16.08 8.17 3.58
CA ASP A 101 17.44 8.66 3.82
C ASP A 101 18.49 7.92 2.97
N ALA A 102 18.19 6.68 2.56
CA ALA A 102 19.00 5.93 1.59
C ALA A 102 18.71 6.31 0.12
N GLY A 103 17.79 7.24 -0.13
CA GLY A 103 17.47 7.75 -1.46
C GLY A 103 16.45 6.93 -2.25
N TYR A 104 15.77 5.96 -1.62
CA TYR A 104 14.74 5.18 -2.29
C TYR A 104 13.44 5.98 -2.43
N ALA A 105 12.80 5.87 -3.60
CA ALA A 105 11.48 6.41 -3.82
C ALA A 105 10.44 5.64 -2.99
N LEU A 106 9.53 6.35 -2.34
CA LEU A 106 8.43 5.77 -1.57
C LEU A 106 7.10 6.04 -2.30
N PRO A 107 6.72 5.25 -3.31
CA PRO A 107 5.50 5.43 -4.10
C PRO A 107 4.25 5.10 -3.26
N PRO A 108 3.48 6.10 -2.79
CA PRO A 108 2.45 5.88 -1.77
C PRO A 108 1.34 4.91 -2.19
N LYS A 109 0.82 5.00 -3.43
CA LYS A 109 -0.26 4.14 -3.92
C LYS A 109 0.21 2.69 -4.06
N ARG A 110 1.42 2.47 -4.60
CA ARG A 110 1.96 1.11 -4.73
C ARG A 110 2.25 0.47 -3.37
N MET A 111 2.77 1.24 -2.42
CA MET A 111 3.00 0.74 -1.06
C MET A 111 1.70 0.35 -0.36
N ALA A 112 0.62 1.11 -0.54
CA ALA A 112 -0.70 0.75 0.00
C ALA A 112 -1.25 -0.56 -0.60
N GLN A 113 -1.12 -0.74 -1.92
CA GLN A 113 -1.52 -1.97 -2.61
C GLN A 113 -0.72 -3.18 -2.14
N TRP A 114 0.60 -3.01 -1.99
CA TRP A 114 1.46 -4.05 -1.46
C TRP A 114 1.04 -4.45 -0.04
N ALA A 115 0.79 -3.46 0.83
CA ALA A 115 0.37 -3.68 2.21
C ALA A 115 -0.98 -4.41 2.29
N SER A 116 -1.96 -4.02 1.47
CA SER A 116 -3.26 -4.70 1.46
C SER A 116 -3.18 -6.12 0.92
N ALA A 117 -2.32 -6.39 -0.06
CA ALA A 117 -2.02 -7.76 -0.51
C ALA A 117 -1.41 -8.63 0.61
N HIS A 118 -0.70 -8.01 1.56
CA HIS A 118 -0.02 -8.69 2.66
C HIS A 118 -0.80 -8.64 3.99
N GLY A 119 -2.13 -8.48 3.93
CA GLY A 119 -3.00 -8.63 5.10
C GLY A 119 -3.04 -7.42 6.04
N TRP A 120 -2.57 -6.25 5.59
CA TRP A 120 -2.77 -5.02 6.37
C TRP A 120 -4.24 -4.62 6.30
N ILE A 121 -4.92 -4.70 7.45
CA ILE A 121 -6.35 -4.43 7.56
C ILE A 121 -6.64 -2.97 7.93
N HIS A 122 -7.92 -2.57 7.80
CA HIS A 122 -8.41 -1.23 8.11
C HIS A 122 -7.71 -0.13 7.30
N GLU A 123 -7.61 1.07 7.88
CA GLU A 123 -6.94 2.20 7.26
C GLU A 123 -5.40 2.09 7.29
N ASN A 124 -4.81 0.96 7.72
CA ASN A 124 -3.35 0.85 7.86
C ASN A 124 -2.61 0.97 6.51
N SER A 125 -3.15 0.39 5.43
CA SER A 125 -2.59 0.54 4.08
C SER A 125 -2.64 1.99 3.59
N LYS A 126 -3.74 2.70 3.89
CA LYS A 126 -3.92 4.13 3.60
C LYS A 126 -2.99 5.01 4.44
N GLU A 127 -2.81 4.67 5.71
CA GLU A 127 -1.92 5.39 6.61
C GLU A 127 -0.44 5.19 6.25
N LEU A 128 -0.08 4.00 5.75
CA LEU A 128 1.24 3.77 5.14
C LEU A 128 1.49 4.73 3.97
N ALA A 129 0.52 4.88 3.05
CA ALA A 129 0.61 5.84 1.96
C ALA A 129 0.71 7.29 2.48
N ASN A 130 -0.05 7.65 3.51
CA ASN A 130 0.02 8.98 4.13
C ASN A 130 1.41 9.25 4.73
N TRP A 131 2.03 8.26 5.38
CA TRP A 131 3.40 8.38 5.88
C TRP A 131 4.42 8.51 4.77
N ALA A 132 4.34 7.66 3.74
CA ALA A 132 5.20 7.74 2.56
C ALA A 132 5.12 9.13 1.91
N LYS A 133 3.91 9.66 1.69
CA LYS A 133 3.69 11.00 1.13
C LYS A 133 4.29 12.10 2.01
N LYS A 134 4.08 12.05 3.33
CA LYS A 134 4.65 13.03 4.27
C LYS A 134 6.18 13.00 4.22
N ILE A 135 6.77 11.81 4.28
CA ILE A 135 8.23 11.64 4.29
C ILE A 135 8.85 12.10 2.97
N SER A 136 8.28 11.69 1.82
CA SER A 136 8.71 12.14 0.50
C SER A 136 8.57 13.65 0.29
N SER A 137 7.64 14.32 1.00
CA SER A 137 7.54 15.79 0.99
C SER A 137 8.56 16.50 1.89
N GLY A 138 9.48 15.76 2.53
CA GLY A 138 10.52 16.27 3.42
C GLY A 138 10.13 16.34 4.89
N SER A 139 8.92 15.91 5.25
CA SER A 139 8.53 15.84 6.66
C SER A 139 9.29 14.72 7.37
N ARG A 140 9.77 14.99 8.59
CA ARG A 140 10.39 13.97 9.46
C ARG A 140 9.51 13.76 10.70
N PRO A 141 8.52 12.85 10.66
CA PRO A 141 7.64 12.61 11.80
C PRO A 141 8.44 12.11 12.99
N ARG A 142 8.19 12.68 14.17
CA ARG A 142 8.81 12.20 15.41
C ARG A 142 8.17 10.90 15.83
N VAL A 143 9.01 9.95 16.22
CA VAL A 143 8.61 8.70 16.85
C VAL A 143 9.16 8.69 18.27
N SER A 144 8.30 8.45 19.27
CA SER A 144 8.77 8.21 20.64
C SER A 144 9.39 6.83 20.69
N ARG A 145 10.52 6.66 21.39
CA ARG A 145 11.00 5.32 21.72
C ARG A 145 9.97 4.65 22.64
N TYR A 146 9.59 3.43 22.28
CA TYR A 146 8.89 2.48 23.13
C TYR A 146 9.90 1.53 23.76
#